data_AF-A0A4Q3WAE9-F1
#
_entry.id   AF-A0A4Q3WAE9-F1
#
_cell.length_a   1.000
_cell.length_b   1.000
_cell.length_c   1.000
_cell.angle_alpha   90.00
_cell.angle_beta   90.00
_cell.angle_gamma   90.00
#
_symmetry.space_group_name_H-M   'P 1'
#
loop_
_entity.id
_entity.type
_entity.pdbx_description
1 polymer ?
#
loop_
_entity_poly.entity_id
_entity_poly.type
_entity_poly.pdbx_seq_one_letter_code
_entity_poly.pdbx_strand_id
1 'polypeptide(L)'
;MNPLETMKSFIGKEFSASPSPFMLWLKPVVKSVETGALEFEYKIRPEWLNPIGNLHGGVTAAIVDDVLGATIFSLNEAYFYTTINNVIDYFSIAKAGESIIAKTHILKKGKQFINNFGNEITNLNLGPEVRLDLNFSSRFYMSIGAEIRYSNTSYSLPSAKDATFLVQEYSTEINWELPARFFFNTRYTYNINTQQSDGFNTKFPLWNAFLSKQFLRYNRGELKITAFDIMNKNVGISRTANQNFIEDKRVNNLQQYFMLSFTYSLSKNSASSQQGPQNGLKIIK
;
A
#
# COMPACT_ATOMS: atom_id res chain seq x y z
N MET A 1 -35.24 18.38 -13.39
CA MET A 1 -34.14 19.33 -13.67
C MET A 1 -32.83 18.58 -13.56
N ASN A 2 -31.85 18.87 -14.41
CA ASN A 2 -30.52 18.28 -14.35
C ASN A 2 -29.82 18.73 -13.04
N PRO A 3 -29.36 17.83 -12.15
CA PRO A 3 -28.64 18.15 -10.92
C PRO A 3 -27.50 19.16 -11.10
N LEU A 4 -26.73 19.07 -12.19
CA LEU A 4 -25.64 20.00 -12.50
C LEU A 4 -26.16 21.44 -12.66
N GLU A 5 -27.23 21.61 -13.43
CA GLU A 5 -27.84 22.92 -13.70
C GLU A 5 -28.51 23.48 -12.44
N THR A 6 -29.12 22.62 -11.62
CA THR A 6 -29.62 23.02 -10.30
C THR A 6 -28.48 23.56 -9.46
N MET A 7 -27.37 22.82 -9.31
CA MET A 7 -26.22 23.26 -8.52
C MET A 7 -25.60 24.57 -9.05
N LYS A 8 -25.47 24.74 -10.37
CA LYS A 8 -24.98 25.98 -10.98
C LYS A 8 -25.83 27.21 -10.62
N SER A 9 -27.15 27.04 -10.50
CA SER A 9 -28.05 28.15 -10.13
C SER A 9 -27.84 28.67 -8.69
N PHE A 10 -27.14 27.90 -7.86
CA PHE A 10 -26.79 28.24 -6.48
C PHE A 10 -25.37 28.79 -6.30
N ILE A 11 -24.59 29.00 -7.37
CA ILE A 11 -23.24 29.60 -7.25
C ILE A 11 -23.32 30.91 -6.46
N GLY A 12 -22.51 31.01 -5.41
CA GLY A 12 -22.48 32.13 -4.46
C GLY A 12 -23.55 32.10 -3.36
N LYS A 13 -24.38 31.05 -3.29
CA LYS A 13 -25.53 30.92 -2.36
C LYS A 13 -25.48 29.61 -1.58
N GLU A 14 -26.17 29.57 -0.45
CA GLU A 14 -26.39 28.35 0.33
C GLU A 14 -27.17 27.32 -0.50
N PHE A 15 -26.66 26.11 -0.62
CA PHE A 15 -27.28 25.04 -1.40
C PHE A 15 -28.42 24.39 -0.60
N SER A 16 -29.66 24.66 -1.01
CA SER A 16 -30.86 24.18 -0.32
C SER A 16 -31.69 23.18 -1.13
N ALA A 17 -31.21 22.77 -2.31
CA ALA A 17 -31.91 21.87 -3.23
C ALA A 17 -31.42 20.40 -3.15
N SER A 18 -30.70 20.04 -2.09
CA SER A 18 -30.18 18.68 -1.91
C SER A 18 -31.26 17.72 -1.39
N PRO A 19 -31.34 16.47 -1.91
CA PRO A 19 -32.17 15.43 -1.31
C PRO A 19 -31.57 14.86 -0.01
N SER A 20 -30.30 15.15 0.30
CA SER A 20 -29.61 14.70 1.52
C SER A 20 -29.97 15.63 2.70
N PRO A 21 -30.70 15.17 3.73
CA PRO A 21 -30.95 15.96 4.92
C PRO A 21 -29.66 16.37 5.64
N PHE A 22 -28.62 15.53 5.51
CA PHE A 22 -27.32 15.79 6.08
C PHE A 22 -26.61 16.98 5.39
N MET A 23 -26.64 17.05 4.06
CA MET A 23 -26.12 18.20 3.31
C MET A 23 -26.86 19.49 3.66
N LEU A 24 -28.19 19.43 3.80
CA LEU A 24 -29.02 20.56 4.22
C LEU A 24 -28.68 21.01 5.65
N TRP A 25 -28.29 20.09 6.54
CA TRP A 25 -27.76 20.44 7.86
C TRP A 25 -26.36 21.06 7.77
N LEU A 26 -25.51 20.60 6.86
CA LEU A 26 -24.17 21.18 6.67
C LEU A 26 -24.22 22.61 6.14
N LYS A 27 -25.24 22.97 5.35
CA LYS A 27 -25.46 24.30 4.76
C LYS A 27 -24.26 24.81 3.93
N PRO A 28 -23.78 24.06 2.93
CA PRO A 28 -22.69 24.52 2.08
C PRO A 28 -23.09 25.73 1.24
N VAL A 29 -22.15 26.63 0.98
CA VAL A 29 -22.25 27.66 -0.05
C VAL A 29 -21.56 27.17 -1.31
N VAL A 30 -22.24 27.22 -2.46
CA VAL A 30 -21.67 26.76 -3.73
C VAL A 30 -20.63 27.76 -4.24
N LYS A 31 -19.40 27.31 -4.50
CA LYS A 31 -18.30 28.15 -5.00
C LYS A 31 -18.05 27.95 -6.49
N SER A 32 -17.98 26.70 -6.94
CA SER A 32 -17.87 26.36 -8.36
C SER A 32 -18.53 25.01 -8.63
N VAL A 33 -19.03 24.85 -9.86
CA VAL A 33 -19.72 23.65 -10.33
C VAL A 33 -19.30 23.42 -11.79
N GLU A 34 -18.58 22.34 -12.01
CA GLU A 34 -18.16 21.89 -13.34
C GLU A 34 -18.49 20.41 -13.50
N THR A 35 -18.52 19.90 -14.72
CA THR A 35 -18.77 18.47 -14.94
C THR A 35 -17.64 17.66 -14.30
N GLY A 36 -17.97 16.92 -13.23
CA GLY A 36 -17.00 16.09 -12.50
C GLY A 36 -16.11 16.85 -11.53
N ALA A 37 -16.43 18.11 -11.21
CA ALA A 37 -15.74 18.87 -10.17
C ALA A 37 -16.71 19.79 -9.41
N LEU A 38 -16.54 19.89 -8.10
CA LEU A 38 -17.40 20.70 -7.25
C LEU A 38 -16.58 21.39 -6.17
N GLU A 39 -16.96 22.61 -5.82
CA GLU A 39 -16.40 23.31 -4.66
C GLU A 39 -17.51 23.86 -3.77
N PHE A 40 -17.48 23.45 -2.50
CA PHE A 40 -18.38 23.93 -1.46
C PHE A 40 -17.59 24.59 -0.34
N GLU A 41 -18.10 25.72 0.15
CA GLU A 41 -17.60 26.43 1.31
C GLU A 41 -18.51 26.17 2.52
N TYR A 42 -17.90 25.87 3.67
CA TYR A 42 -18.59 25.58 4.92
C TYR A 42 -18.11 26.52 6.01
N LYS A 43 -19.06 27.14 6.72
CA LYS A 43 -18.76 27.91 7.92
C LYS A 43 -18.77 27.00 9.14
N ILE A 44 -17.65 26.90 9.86
CA ILE A 44 -17.52 26.00 11.01
C ILE A 44 -18.38 26.49 12.15
N ARG A 45 -19.25 25.60 12.65
CA ARG A 45 -20.19 25.89 13.73
C ARG A 45 -19.72 25.29 15.06
N PRO A 46 -20.09 25.88 16.22
CA PRO A 46 -19.65 25.40 17.53
C PRO A 46 -19.98 23.93 17.82
N GLU A 47 -21.11 23.42 17.30
CA GLU A 47 -21.53 22.03 17.49
C GLU A 47 -20.71 21.01 16.68
N TRP A 48 -19.84 21.46 15.78
CA TRP A 48 -18.93 20.60 15.01
C TRP A 48 -17.59 20.36 15.70
N LEU A 49 -17.36 21.03 16.83
CA LEU A 49 -16.08 20.99 17.51
C LEU A 49 -15.94 19.71 18.36
N ASN A 50 -14.71 19.25 18.50
CA ASN A 50 -14.33 18.23 19.46
C ASN A 50 -14.13 18.86 20.87
N PRO A 51 -13.89 18.05 21.92
CA PRO A 51 -13.75 18.56 23.30
C PRO A 51 -12.64 19.59 23.52
N ILE A 52 -11.66 19.68 22.62
CA ILE A 52 -10.56 20.66 22.68
C ILE A 52 -10.82 21.91 21.83
N GLY A 53 -12.02 22.06 21.26
CA GLY A 53 -12.46 23.26 20.53
C GLY A 53 -12.01 23.35 19.06
N ASN A 54 -11.54 22.24 18.48
CA ASN A 54 -11.17 22.15 17.06
C ASN A 54 -12.27 21.43 16.27
N LEU A 55 -12.38 21.68 14.97
CA LEU A 55 -13.26 20.94 14.08
C LEU A 55 -13.03 19.43 14.24
N HIS A 56 -14.09 18.70 14.55
CA HIS A 56 -14.03 17.27 14.78
C HIS A 56 -13.67 16.54 13.48
N GLY A 57 -12.70 15.61 13.55
CA GLY A 57 -12.25 14.85 12.38
C GLY A 57 -13.39 14.11 11.68
N GLY A 58 -14.30 13.50 12.44
CA GLY A 58 -15.50 12.86 11.91
C GLY A 58 -16.44 13.80 11.13
N VAL A 59 -16.56 15.08 11.50
CA VAL A 59 -17.34 16.06 10.73
C VAL A 59 -16.62 16.39 9.43
N THR A 60 -15.29 16.53 9.48
CA THR A 60 -14.47 16.71 8.27
C THR A 60 -14.64 15.53 7.31
N ALA A 61 -14.59 14.30 7.81
CA ALA A 61 -14.82 13.11 7.00
C ALA A 61 -16.21 13.07 6.36
N ALA A 62 -17.24 13.45 7.13
CA ALA A 62 -18.60 13.52 6.63
C ALA A 62 -18.79 14.62 5.57
N ILE A 63 -18.11 15.77 5.69
CA ILE A 63 -18.09 16.80 4.65
C ILE A 63 -17.45 16.25 3.36
N VAL A 64 -16.31 15.57 3.48
CA VAL A 64 -15.62 14.98 2.32
C VAL A 64 -16.52 13.97 1.61
N ASP A 65 -17.14 13.06 2.36
CA ASP A 65 -18.06 12.05 1.81
C ASP A 65 -19.28 12.70 1.12
N ASP A 66 -19.89 13.70 1.75
CA ASP A 66 -21.08 14.39 1.23
C ASP A 66 -20.76 15.18 -0.06
N VAL A 67 -19.63 15.88 -0.13
CA VAL A 67 -19.21 16.63 -1.35
C VAL A 67 -18.86 15.67 -2.48
N LEU A 68 -18.21 14.54 -2.19
CA LEU A 68 -17.94 13.49 -3.18
C LEU A 68 -19.25 12.92 -3.74
N GLY A 69 -20.20 12.59 -2.86
CA GLY A 69 -21.54 12.15 -3.24
C GLY A 69 -22.25 13.19 -4.13
N ALA A 70 -22.20 14.46 -3.75
CA ALA A 70 -22.75 15.58 -4.53
C ALA A 70 -22.12 15.67 -5.93
N THR A 71 -20.80 15.49 -6.01
CA THR A 71 -20.04 15.56 -7.27
C THR A 71 -20.46 14.46 -8.23
N ILE A 72 -20.63 13.23 -7.72
CA ILE A 72 -21.14 12.12 -8.52
C ILE A 72 -22.61 12.33 -8.91
N PHE A 73 -23.44 12.80 -7.98
CA PHE A 73 -24.85 13.11 -8.25
C PHE A 73 -25.01 14.18 -9.33
N SER A 74 -24.10 15.15 -9.38
CA SER A 74 -24.09 16.21 -10.41
C SER A 74 -23.94 15.67 -11.84
N LEU A 75 -23.42 14.45 -12.02
CA LEU A 75 -23.28 13.82 -13.35
C LEU A 75 -24.62 13.39 -13.96
N ASN A 76 -25.71 13.41 -13.18
CA ASN A 76 -27.06 13.02 -13.63
C ASN A 76 -27.12 11.60 -14.23
N GLU A 77 -26.42 10.65 -13.61
CA GLU A 77 -26.42 9.25 -14.03
C GLU A 77 -27.72 8.55 -13.60
N ALA A 78 -28.10 7.50 -14.33
CA ALA A 78 -29.32 6.73 -14.06
C ALA A 78 -29.25 5.86 -12.78
N TYR A 79 -28.04 5.66 -12.24
CA TYR A 79 -27.78 4.79 -11.10
C TYR A 79 -27.11 5.56 -9.96
N PHE A 80 -27.48 5.20 -8.73
CA PHE A 80 -26.84 5.72 -7.52
C PHE A 80 -25.54 4.97 -7.24
N TYR A 81 -24.51 5.73 -6.87
CA TYR A 81 -23.22 5.20 -6.44
C TYR A 81 -23.14 5.26 -4.92
N THR A 82 -22.62 4.19 -4.32
CA THR A 82 -22.33 4.15 -2.88
C THR A 82 -20.83 4.27 -2.64
N THR A 83 -20.43 4.97 -1.59
CA THR A 83 -19.03 5.03 -1.17
C THR A 83 -18.60 3.65 -0.68
N ILE A 84 -17.63 3.03 -1.36
CA ILE A 84 -17.05 1.74 -0.95
C ILE A 84 -15.88 1.95 0.02
N ASN A 85 -15.03 2.94 -0.27
CA ASN A 85 -13.86 3.28 0.54
C ASN A 85 -13.65 4.80 0.53
N ASN A 86 -13.31 5.35 1.69
CA ASN A 86 -12.99 6.77 1.87
C ASN A 86 -11.71 6.88 2.71
N VAL A 87 -10.65 7.41 2.11
CA VAL A 87 -9.32 7.57 2.75
C VAL A 87 -9.07 9.06 2.93
N ILE A 88 -8.81 9.48 4.18
CA ILE A 88 -8.68 10.89 4.56
C ILE A 88 -7.43 11.08 5.43
N ASP A 89 -6.58 12.02 5.01
CA ASP A 89 -5.42 12.46 5.76
C ASP A 89 -5.68 13.85 6.39
N TYR A 90 -5.35 14.00 7.67
CA TYR A 90 -5.60 15.23 8.44
C TYR A 90 -4.29 16.01 8.65
N PHE A 91 -4.20 17.20 8.05
CA PHE A 91 -2.96 18.00 8.06
C PHE A 91 -3.00 19.23 8.96
N SER A 92 -4.18 19.77 9.28
CA SER A 92 -4.31 21.07 9.95
C SER A 92 -5.60 21.17 10.77
N ILE A 93 -5.59 22.06 11.76
CA ILE A 93 -6.74 22.36 12.60
C ILE A 93 -7.58 23.49 11.99
N ALA A 94 -8.87 23.48 12.29
CA ALA A 94 -9.79 24.57 11.98
C ALA A 94 -10.72 24.83 13.18
N LYS A 95 -11.16 26.08 13.37
CA LYS A 95 -11.90 26.55 14.54
C LYS A 95 -13.27 27.10 14.17
N ALA A 96 -14.15 27.23 15.16
CA ALA A 96 -15.47 27.85 14.94
C ALA A 96 -15.36 29.27 14.38
N GLY A 97 -16.25 29.59 13.45
CA GLY A 97 -16.28 30.86 12.73
C GLY A 97 -15.39 30.92 11.49
N GLU A 98 -14.37 30.06 11.39
CA GLU A 98 -13.57 29.92 10.17
C GLU A 98 -14.38 29.25 9.07
N SER A 99 -13.97 29.49 7.82
CA SER A 99 -14.58 28.86 6.66
C SER A 99 -13.58 27.90 6.02
N ILE A 100 -14.06 26.72 5.65
CA ILE A 100 -13.29 25.70 4.94
C ILE A 100 -13.89 25.45 3.57
N ILE A 101 -13.04 25.12 2.60
CA ILE A 101 -13.48 24.80 1.24
C ILE A 101 -13.18 23.33 0.98
N ALA A 102 -14.22 22.57 0.65
CA ALA A 102 -14.09 21.21 0.16
C ALA A 102 -14.12 21.25 -1.38
N LYS A 103 -13.07 20.71 -2.00
CA LYS A 103 -12.93 20.65 -3.45
C LYS A 103 -12.84 19.19 -3.88
N THR A 104 -13.58 18.84 -4.93
CA THR A 104 -13.59 17.49 -5.48
C THR A 104 -13.35 17.51 -6.98
N HIS A 105 -12.70 16.45 -7.46
CA HIS A 105 -12.49 16.22 -8.88
C HIS A 105 -12.52 14.72 -9.17
N ILE A 106 -13.23 14.33 -10.23
CA ILE A 106 -13.28 12.94 -10.67
C ILE A 106 -12.00 12.64 -11.44
N LEU A 107 -11.10 11.88 -10.82
CA LEU A 107 -9.81 11.49 -11.43
C LEU A 107 -9.96 10.48 -12.56
N LYS A 108 -10.88 9.52 -12.41
CA LYS A 108 -11.13 8.46 -13.40
C LYS A 108 -12.58 8.02 -13.34
N LYS A 109 -13.26 8.07 -14.48
CA LYS A 109 -14.60 7.51 -14.67
C LYS A 109 -14.49 6.21 -15.47
N GLY A 110 -14.47 5.08 -14.78
CA GLY A 110 -14.57 3.76 -15.40
C GLY A 110 -16.02 3.29 -15.40
N LYS A 111 -16.55 2.79 -16.53
CA LYS A 111 -17.79 2.03 -16.52
C LYS A 111 -17.47 0.63 -16.01
N GLN A 112 -18.15 0.17 -14.95
CA GLN A 112 -18.37 -1.26 -14.76
C GLN A 112 -19.87 -1.49 -14.67
N PHE A 113 -20.45 -1.74 -15.83
CA PHE A 113 -21.64 -2.57 -15.97
C PHE A 113 -21.21 -3.69 -16.90
N ILE A 114 -21.45 -4.94 -16.50
CA ILE A 114 -21.73 -5.93 -17.51
C ILE A 114 -23.19 -6.32 -17.40
N ASN A 115 -23.99 -5.69 -18.26
CA ASN A 115 -25.31 -6.17 -18.71
C ASN A 115 -26.32 -6.57 -17.63
N ASN A 116 -26.63 -5.69 -16.67
CA ASN A 116 -27.93 -5.73 -15.97
C ASN A 116 -28.21 -6.98 -15.09
N PHE A 117 -27.19 -7.76 -14.74
CA PHE A 117 -27.27 -8.83 -13.73
C PHE A 117 -26.25 -8.58 -12.61
N GLY A 118 -26.59 -8.96 -11.38
CA GLY A 118 -25.66 -8.90 -10.26
C GLY A 118 -24.42 -9.75 -10.55
N ASN A 119 -23.24 -9.14 -10.51
CA ASN A 119 -21.97 -9.86 -10.52
C ASN A 119 -21.62 -10.21 -9.08
N GLU A 120 -21.97 -11.41 -8.65
CA GLU A 120 -21.50 -11.92 -7.37
C GLU A 120 -20.05 -12.36 -7.56
N ILE A 121 -19.18 -11.80 -6.73
CA ILE A 121 -17.73 -12.01 -6.81
C ILE A 121 -17.32 -12.75 -5.56
N THR A 122 -16.95 -14.01 -5.74
CA THR A 122 -16.40 -14.81 -4.65
C THR A 122 -14.89 -14.84 -4.80
N ASN A 123 -14.19 -14.43 -3.75
CA ASN A 123 -12.74 -14.49 -3.72
C ASN A 123 -12.29 -15.45 -2.61
N LEU A 124 -11.54 -16.48 -3.00
CA LEU A 124 -10.90 -17.43 -2.09
C LEU A 124 -9.40 -17.19 -2.08
N ASN A 125 -8.86 -16.85 -0.92
CA ASN A 125 -7.41 -16.77 -0.70
C ASN A 125 -6.96 -17.88 0.24
N LEU A 126 -5.99 -18.68 -0.20
CA LEU A 126 -5.31 -19.68 0.61
C LEU A 126 -3.82 -19.36 0.63
N GLY A 127 -3.25 -19.25 1.83
CA GLY A 127 -1.88 -18.78 2.06
C GLY A 127 -1.09 -19.65 3.04
N PRO A 128 -0.91 -20.97 2.83
CA PRO A 128 -0.07 -21.74 3.74
C PRO A 128 1.38 -21.22 3.69
N GLU A 129 1.90 -20.92 4.87
CA GLU A 129 3.29 -20.55 5.10
C GLU A 129 3.91 -21.57 6.06
N VAL A 130 5.08 -22.08 5.70
CA VAL A 130 5.90 -22.93 6.56
C VAL A 130 7.26 -22.29 6.68
N ARG A 131 7.71 -22.08 7.91
CA ARG A 131 9.05 -21.59 8.22
C ARG A 131 9.70 -22.49 9.28
N LEU A 132 10.92 -22.92 9.00
CA LEU A 132 11.74 -23.72 9.88
C LEU A 132 13.00 -22.92 10.24
N ASP A 133 13.10 -22.56 11.51
CA ASP A 133 14.26 -21.88 12.07
C ASP A 133 15.11 -22.88 12.86
N LEU A 134 16.28 -23.20 12.31
CA LEU A 134 17.20 -24.22 12.80
C LEU A 134 18.44 -23.57 13.41
N ASN A 135 18.58 -23.72 14.72
CA ASN A 135 19.74 -23.26 15.48
C ASN A 135 20.66 -24.45 15.79
N PHE A 136 21.50 -24.84 14.83
CA PHE A 136 22.39 -26.01 15.03
C PHE A 136 23.48 -25.74 16.08
N SER A 137 23.90 -24.49 16.25
CA SER A 137 24.80 -24.06 17.32
C SER A 137 24.64 -22.58 17.62
N SER A 138 25.32 -22.06 18.64
CA SER A 138 25.37 -20.62 18.93
C SER A 138 26.00 -19.77 17.82
N ARG A 139 26.62 -20.39 16.81
CA ARG A 139 27.32 -19.73 15.70
C ARG A 139 26.73 -20.04 14.33
N PHE A 140 25.77 -20.96 14.23
CA PHE A 140 25.19 -21.38 12.96
C PHE A 140 23.68 -21.44 13.07
N TYR A 141 23.04 -20.55 12.31
CA TYR A 141 21.60 -20.43 12.18
C TYR A 141 21.21 -20.60 10.72
N MET A 142 20.14 -21.36 10.50
CA MET A 142 19.56 -21.56 9.19
C MET A 142 18.05 -21.33 9.28
N SER A 143 17.50 -20.60 8.32
CA SER A 143 16.06 -20.45 8.13
C SER A 143 15.67 -21.01 6.78
N ILE A 144 14.62 -21.82 6.73
CA ILE A 144 14.03 -22.32 5.49
C ILE A 144 12.56 -21.92 5.50
N GLY A 145 12.11 -21.25 4.45
CA GLY A 145 10.73 -20.82 4.27
C GLY A 145 10.13 -21.37 2.99
N ALA A 146 8.85 -21.68 3.03
CA ALA A 146 8.02 -21.93 1.88
C ALA A 146 6.67 -21.25 2.09
N GLU A 147 6.28 -20.40 1.16
CA GLU A 147 5.00 -19.72 1.16
C GLU A 147 4.30 -19.98 -0.17
N ILE A 148 3.03 -20.36 -0.11
CA ILE A 148 2.18 -20.50 -1.28
C ILE A 148 0.98 -19.61 -1.08
N ARG A 149 0.76 -18.66 -1.99
CA ARG A 149 -0.43 -17.83 -2.04
C ARG A 149 -1.24 -18.17 -3.28
N TYR A 150 -2.39 -18.78 -3.06
CA TYR A 150 -3.40 -19.05 -4.08
C TYR A 150 -4.54 -18.05 -3.92
N SER A 151 -4.90 -17.37 -5.00
CA SER A 151 -6.07 -16.50 -5.06
C SER A 151 -6.92 -16.91 -6.26
N ASN A 152 -8.19 -17.20 -6.01
CA ASN A 152 -9.17 -17.46 -7.05
C ASN A 152 -10.33 -16.48 -6.90
N THR A 153 -10.60 -15.74 -7.98
CA THR A 153 -11.74 -14.84 -8.08
C THR A 153 -12.68 -15.40 -9.12
N SER A 154 -13.88 -15.80 -8.68
CA SER A 154 -14.95 -16.22 -9.58
C SER A 154 -15.99 -15.11 -9.75
N TYR A 155 -16.54 -15.03 -10.95
CA TYR A 155 -17.57 -14.06 -11.32
C TYR A 155 -18.84 -14.79 -11.75
N SER A 156 -20.01 -14.38 -11.25
CA SER A 156 -21.29 -14.98 -11.67
C SER A 156 -21.70 -14.62 -13.11
N LEU A 157 -21.07 -13.61 -13.71
CA LEU A 157 -21.35 -13.14 -15.07
C LEU A 157 -20.42 -13.80 -16.13
N PRO A 158 -20.97 -14.45 -17.18
CA PRO A 158 -20.18 -15.14 -18.22
C PRO A 158 -19.21 -14.26 -19.03
N SER A 159 -19.44 -12.95 -19.01
CA SER A 159 -18.66 -11.93 -19.68
C SER A 159 -17.43 -11.47 -18.89
N ALA A 160 -17.41 -11.70 -17.57
CA ALA A 160 -16.23 -11.52 -16.74
C ALA A 160 -15.45 -12.85 -16.72
N LYS A 161 -14.14 -12.79 -16.88
CA LYS A 161 -13.30 -13.99 -16.81
C LYS A 161 -12.82 -14.19 -15.38
N ASP A 162 -13.04 -15.39 -14.86
CA ASP A 162 -12.45 -15.84 -13.60
C ASP A 162 -10.93 -15.68 -13.64
N ALA A 163 -10.38 -15.17 -12.54
CA ALA A 163 -8.96 -14.90 -12.41
C ALA A 163 -8.35 -15.80 -11.34
N THR A 164 -7.30 -16.53 -11.71
CA THR A 164 -6.52 -17.38 -10.80
C THR A 164 -5.08 -16.92 -10.75
N PHE A 165 -4.58 -16.71 -9.55
CA PHE A 165 -3.20 -16.35 -9.25
C PHE A 165 -2.60 -17.39 -8.31
N LEU A 166 -1.38 -17.82 -8.62
CA LEU A 166 -0.60 -18.65 -7.73
C LEU A 166 0.82 -18.08 -7.64
N VAL A 167 1.16 -17.62 -6.44
CA VAL A 167 2.48 -17.12 -6.09
C VAL A 167 3.13 -18.10 -5.13
N GLN A 168 4.36 -18.50 -5.40
CA GLN A 168 5.14 -19.37 -4.53
C GLN A 168 6.47 -18.69 -4.23
N GLU A 169 6.87 -18.70 -2.97
CA GLU A 169 8.17 -18.25 -2.52
C GLU A 169 8.84 -19.37 -1.73
N TYR A 170 10.07 -19.69 -2.10
CA TYR A 170 10.93 -20.59 -1.34
C TYR A 170 12.16 -19.82 -0.92
N SER A 171 12.43 -19.75 0.38
CA SER A 171 13.55 -18.99 0.92
C SER A 171 14.47 -19.87 1.77
N THR A 172 15.76 -19.63 1.64
CA THR A 172 16.78 -20.21 2.50
C THR A 172 17.72 -19.12 2.93
N GLU A 173 17.92 -18.99 4.23
CA GLU A 173 18.91 -18.10 4.81
C GLU A 173 19.86 -18.87 5.71
N ILE A 174 21.16 -18.63 5.55
CA ILE A 174 22.20 -19.18 6.41
C ILE A 174 22.98 -18.01 7.00
N ASN A 175 23.14 -18.03 8.31
CA ASN A 175 24.00 -17.14 9.07
C ASN A 175 25.04 -17.99 9.82
N TRP A 176 26.32 -17.75 9.53
CA TRP A 176 27.41 -18.50 10.12
C TRP A 176 28.51 -17.58 10.65
N GLU A 177 28.70 -17.57 11.97
CA GLU A 177 29.91 -17.07 12.61
C GLU A 177 31.02 -18.14 12.49
N LEU A 178 31.93 -17.88 11.56
CA LEU A 178 33.09 -18.70 11.29
C LEU A 178 34.22 -18.41 12.30
N PRO A 179 35.21 -19.32 12.44
CA PRO A 179 36.39 -19.06 13.25
C PRO A 179 37.12 -17.76 12.87
N ALA A 180 37.93 -17.23 13.78
CA ALA A 180 38.71 -16.01 13.56
C ALA A 180 37.87 -14.75 13.23
N ARG A 181 36.64 -14.69 13.79
CA ARG A 181 35.72 -13.53 13.70
C ARG A 181 35.29 -13.20 12.27
N PHE A 182 35.13 -14.25 11.47
CA PHE A 182 34.49 -14.14 10.18
C PHE A 182 32.98 -14.36 10.32
N PHE A 183 32.20 -13.63 9.55
CA PHE A 183 30.76 -13.79 9.48
C PHE A 183 30.36 -13.98 8.04
N PHE A 184 29.65 -15.07 7.77
CA PHE A 184 29.11 -15.38 6.47
C PHE A 184 27.58 -15.36 6.55
N ASN A 185 26.95 -14.68 5.59
CA ASN A 185 25.51 -14.76 5.38
C ASN A 185 25.25 -15.04 3.91
N THR A 186 24.26 -15.87 3.66
CA THR A 186 23.71 -16.06 2.34
C THR A 186 22.20 -16.21 2.43
N ARG A 187 21.49 -15.50 1.56
CA ARG A 187 20.05 -15.61 1.40
C ARG A 187 19.72 -15.91 -0.05
N TYR A 188 19.01 -17.00 -0.25
CA TYR A 188 18.46 -17.40 -1.53
C TYR A 188 16.93 -17.35 -1.45
N THR A 189 16.30 -16.71 -2.42
CA THR A 189 14.84 -16.66 -2.55
C THR A 189 14.48 -17.06 -3.98
N TYR A 190 13.59 -18.02 -4.13
CA TYR A 190 13.07 -18.44 -5.43
C TYR A 190 11.59 -18.10 -5.53
N ASN A 191 11.28 -17.16 -6.42
CA ASN A 191 9.92 -16.70 -6.66
C ASN A 191 9.34 -17.34 -7.91
N ILE A 192 8.11 -17.83 -7.81
CA ILE A 192 7.32 -18.32 -8.93
C ILE A 192 6.00 -17.57 -8.92
N ASN A 193 5.82 -16.68 -9.89
CA ASN A 193 4.54 -16.01 -10.11
C ASN A 193 3.87 -16.67 -11.31
N THR A 194 2.71 -17.27 -11.09
CA THR A 194 1.86 -17.77 -12.17
C THR A 194 0.59 -16.95 -12.26
N GLN A 195 0.37 -16.38 -13.43
CA GLN A 195 -0.80 -15.57 -13.77
C GLN A 195 -1.43 -16.10 -15.06
N GLN A 196 -2.72 -15.83 -15.25
CA GLN A 196 -3.49 -16.38 -16.38
C GLN A 196 -3.11 -15.87 -17.77
N SER A 197 -2.32 -14.79 -17.88
CA SER A 197 -1.96 -14.19 -19.18
C SER A 197 -0.53 -14.54 -19.60
N ASP A 198 -0.36 -14.94 -20.86
CA ASP A 198 0.95 -15.17 -21.46
C ASP A 198 1.90 -13.96 -21.27
N GLY A 199 3.14 -14.25 -20.84
CA GLY A 199 4.20 -13.24 -20.64
C GLY A 199 4.42 -12.76 -19.20
N PHE A 200 3.57 -13.12 -18.24
CA PHE A 200 3.72 -12.74 -16.81
C PHE A 200 4.02 -13.91 -15.85
N ASN A 201 4.19 -15.12 -16.41
CA ASN A 201 4.70 -16.26 -15.67
C ASN A 201 6.21 -16.11 -15.44
N THR A 202 6.59 -15.40 -14.39
CA THR A 202 7.99 -15.13 -14.07
C THR A 202 8.48 -16.05 -12.97
N LYS A 203 9.57 -16.77 -13.26
CA LYS A 203 10.38 -17.49 -12.26
C LYS A 203 11.69 -16.74 -12.12
N PHE A 204 11.98 -16.25 -10.93
CA PHE A 204 13.24 -15.53 -10.71
C PHE A 204 13.89 -15.94 -9.38
N PRO A 205 15.13 -16.46 -9.44
CA PRO A 205 15.96 -16.61 -8.26
C PRO A 205 16.58 -15.27 -7.88
N LEU A 206 16.65 -14.99 -6.58
CA LEU A 206 17.39 -13.88 -5.99
C LEU A 206 18.37 -14.44 -4.98
N TRP A 207 19.66 -14.21 -5.21
CA TRP A 207 20.72 -14.68 -4.33
C TRP A 207 21.59 -13.53 -3.87
N ASN A 208 21.59 -13.27 -2.57
CA ASN A 208 22.46 -12.29 -1.94
C ASN A 208 23.38 -12.99 -0.94
N ALA A 209 24.62 -12.55 -0.84
CA ALA A 209 25.54 -13.08 0.16
C ALA A 209 26.53 -12.02 0.62
N PHE A 210 27.08 -12.21 1.82
CA PHE A 210 28.24 -11.45 2.27
C PHE A 210 29.20 -12.30 3.07
N LEU A 211 30.46 -11.87 3.06
CA LEU A 211 31.49 -12.31 3.99
C LEU A 211 32.09 -11.08 4.65
N SER A 212 32.14 -11.06 5.99
CA SER A 212 32.80 -10.01 6.74
C SER A 212 33.84 -10.57 7.70
N LYS A 213 34.79 -9.72 8.07
CA LYS A 213 35.80 -10.00 9.10
C LYS A 213 35.84 -8.84 10.07
N GLN A 214 35.70 -9.15 11.35
CA GLN A 214 35.94 -8.17 12.40
C GLN A 214 37.40 -8.21 12.86
N PHE A 215 38.01 -7.05 12.99
CA PHE A 215 39.39 -6.85 13.38
C PHE A 215 39.55 -5.58 14.25
N LEU A 216 40.79 -5.27 14.63
CA LEU A 216 41.15 -4.25 15.63
C LEU A 216 40.76 -4.60 17.07
N ARG A 217 41.35 -3.85 18.01
CA ARG A 217 41.10 -4.01 19.45
C ARG A 217 39.60 -3.78 19.73
N TYR A 218 38.99 -4.70 20.47
CA TYR A 218 37.56 -4.71 20.78
C TYR A 218 36.63 -4.86 19.55
N ASN A 219 37.09 -5.49 18.46
CA ASN A 219 36.28 -5.74 17.25
C ASN A 219 35.69 -4.46 16.63
N ARG A 220 36.45 -3.38 16.65
CA ARG A 220 35.96 -2.07 16.20
C ARG A 220 36.08 -1.86 14.71
N GLY A 221 36.91 -2.63 13.99
CA GLY A 221 36.99 -2.59 12.54
C GLY A 221 36.23 -3.77 11.94
N GLU A 222 35.51 -3.54 10.85
CA GLU A 222 34.92 -4.59 10.03
C GLU A 222 35.18 -4.31 8.55
N LEU A 223 35.63 -5.33 7.83
CA LEU A 223 35.73 -5.31 6.37
C LEU A 223 34.73 -6.32 5.84
N LYS A 224 33.85 -5.89 4.95
CA LYS A 224 32.74 -6.68 4.44
C LYS A 224 32.71 -6.62 2.92
N ILE A 225 32.61 -7.79 2.29
CA ILE A 225 32.32 -7.92 0.86
C ILE A 225 30.89 -8.44 0.74
N THR A 226 30.05 -7.71 0.01
CA THR A 226 28.65 -8.08 -0.23
C THR A 226 28.42 -8.24 -1.73
N ALA A 227 27.71 -9.29 -2.10
CA ALA A 227 27.24 -9.54 -3.46
C ALA A 227 25.72 -9.50 -3.47
N PHE A 228 25.16 -8.61 -4.27
CA PHE A 228 23.72 -8.47 -4.46
C PHE A 228 23.33 -9.07 -5.81
N ASP A 229 22.23 -9.83 -5.83
CA ASP A 229 21.71 -10.53 -7.02
C ASP A 229 22.79 -11.31 -7.81
N ILE A 230 23.44 -12.26 -7.15
CA ILE A 230 24.54 -13.08 -7.71
C ILE A 230 24.14 -13.78 -9.01
N MET A 231 22.87 -14.15 -9.19
CA MET A 231 22.40 -14.83 -10.39
C MET A 231 22.10 -13.90 -11.56
N ASN A 232 22.01 -12.59 -11.32
CA ASN A 232 21.60 -11.59 -12.31
C ASN A 232 20.29 -11.96 -13.01
N LYS A 233 19.29 -12.37 -12.23
CA LYS A 233 17.98 -12.82 -12.73
C LYS A 233 16.82 -12.00 -12.17
N ASN A 234 17.08 -10.95 -11.38
CA ASN A 234 16.02 -10.08 -10.91
C ASN A 234 15.47 -9.22 -12.05
N VAL A 235 14.36 -9.65 -12.63
CA VAL A 235 13.74 -8.98 -13.78
C VAL A 235 12.88 -7.77 -13.39
N GLY A 236 12.66 -7.50 -12.09
CA GLY A 236 11.93 -6.31 -11.62
C GLY A 236 10.49 -6.19 -12.17
N ILE A 237 9.90 -7.31 -12.60
CA ILE A 237 8.53 -7.36 -13.12
C ILE A 237 7.60 -7.75 -11.96
N SER A 238 6.71 -6.84 -11.58
CA SER A 238 5.57 -7.15 -10.72
C SER A 238 4.30 -6.78 -11.46
N ARG A 239 3.31 -7.67 -11.47
CA ARG A 239 1.96 -7.38 -11.96
C ARG A 239 1.00 -7.50 -10.80
N THR A 240 0.40 -6.37 -10.44
CA THR A 240 -0.69 -6.32 -9.47
C THR A 240 -1.98 -6.28 -10.25
N ALA A 241 -2.77 -7.34 -10.18
CA ALA A 241 -4.09 -7.40 -10.78
C ALA A 241 -5.13 -7.36 -9.66
N ASN A 242 -6.03 -6.39 -9.74
CA ASN A 242 -7.20 -6.27 -8.88
C ASN A 242 -8.46 -6.24 -9.73
N GLN A 243 -9.61 -6.29 -9.06
CA GLN A 243 -10.96 -6.28 -9.65
C GLN A 243 -11.20 -5.19 -10.71
N ASN A 244 -10.45 -4.08 -10.63
CA ASN A 244 -10.67 -2.86 -11.41
C ASN A 244 -9.49 -2.45 -12.32
N PHE A 245 -8.34 -3.13 -12.23
CA PHE A 245 -7.19 -2.83 -13.07
C PHE A 245 -6.14 -3.95 -13.02
N ILE A 246 -5.41 -4.10 -14.12
CA ILE A 246 -4.13 -4.81 -14.17
C ILE A 246 -3.05 -3.74 -14.27
N GLU A 247 -2.17 -3.67 -13.28
CA GLU A 247 -1.02 -2.77 -13.28
C GLU A 247 0.27 -3.57 -13.46
N ASP A 248 1.00 -3.23 -14.52
CA ASP A 248 2.31 -3.79 -14.84
C ASP A 248 3.39 -2.83 -14.39
N LYS A 249 4.09 -3.18 -13.31
CA LYS A 249 5.25 -2.44 -12.87
C LYS A 249 6.51 -3.16 -13.34
N ARG A 250 7.17 -2.58 -14.35
CA ARG A 250 8.54 -2.92 -14.74
C ARG A 250 9.48 -1.92 -14.09
N VAL A 251 10.18 -2.35 -13.03
CA VAL A 251 11.22 -1.55 -12.38
C VAL A 251 12.57 -2.00 -12.92
N ASN A 252 13.34 -1.06 -13.47
CA ASN A 252 14.72 -1.30 -13.87
C ASN A 252 15.59 -1.30 -12.60
N ASN A 253 15.63 -2.43 -11.90
CA ASN A 253 16.42 -2.58 -10.69
C ASN A 253 17.93 -2.59 -11.04
N LEU A 254 18.77 -2.08 -10.13
CA LEU A 254 20.22 -2.30 -10.20
C LEU A 254 20.47 -3.81 -10.12
N GLN A 255 20.79 -4.38 -11.28
CA GLN A 255 21.09 -5.79 -11.49
C GLN A 255 22.55 -6.05 -11.10
N GLN A 256 22.79 -7.15 -10.38
CA GLN A 256 24.08 -7.69 -9.93
C GLN A 256 25.20 -6.67 -9.62
N TYR A 257 25.52 -6.47 -8.34
CA TYR A 257 26.66 -5.64 -7.97
C TYR A 257 27.35 -6.12 -6.71
N PHE A 258 28.61 -5.70 -6.57
CA PHE A 258 29.48 -6.06 -5.46
C PHE A 258 29.87 -4.80 -4.69
N MET A 259 29.87 -4.90 -3.37
CA MET A 259 30.19 -3.79 -2.48
C MET A 259 31.28 -4.21 -1.50
N LEU A 260 32.34 -3.41 -1.44
CA LEU A 260 33.33 -3.46 -0.37
C LEU A 260 33.00 -2.36 0.64
N SER A 261 32.81 -2.74 1.90
CA SER A 261 32.50 -1.81 2.99
C SER A 261 33.54 -1.96 4.10
N PHE A 262 34.01 -0.82 4.60
CA PHE A 262 34.78 -0.74 5.82
C PHE A 262 33.98 0.03 6.87
N THR A 263 33.81 -0.57 8.04
CA THR A 263 33.08 0.01 9.17
C THR A 263 34.01 0.14 10.36
N TYR A 264 34.03 1.31 11.01
CA TYR A 264 34.78 1.54 12.24
C TYR A 264 33.87 2.06 13.36
N SER A 265 33.77 1.31 14.46
CA SER A 265 33.02 1.73 15.65
C SER A 265 33.88 2.63 16.55
N LEU A 266 33.37 3.83 16.81
CA LEU A 266 33.97 4.80 17.75
C LEU A 266 33.70 4.43 19.23
N SER A 267 32.74 3.54 19.48
CA SER A 267 32.43 3.05 20.82
C SER A 267 33.36 1.90 21.22
N LYS A 268 33.64 1.76 22.53
CA LYS A 268 34.29 0.56 23.07
C LYS A 268 33.36 -0.67 23.01
N ASN A 269 32.06 -0.45 22.81
CA ASN A 269 31.09 -1.49 22.54
C ASN A 269 31.16 -1.86 21.05
N SER A 270 31.21 -3.15 20.79
CA SER A 270 31.34 -3.75 19.45
C SER A 270 30.38 -3.11 18.44
N ALA A 271 30.79 -3.04 17.17
CA ALA A 271 29.98 -2.59 16.05
C ALA A 271 28.72 -3.45 15.77
N SER A 272 28.35 -4.35 16.68
CA SER A 272 27.35 -5.39 16.53
C SER A 272 25.92 -4.95 16.91
N SER A 273 25.61 -3.66 16.95
CA SER A 273 24.30 -3.15 17.42
C SER A 273 23.54 -2.23 16.47
N GLN A 274 23.88 -2.22 15.18
CA GLN A 274 23.01 -1.65 14.15
C GLN A 274 22.70 -2.69 13.06
N GLN A 275 21.86 -3.65 13.42
CA GLN A 275 20.94 -4.26 12.46
C GLN A 275 19.60 -3.51 12.55
N GLY A 276 19.12 -3.00 11.43
CA GLY A 276 17.71 -2.69 11.21
C GLY A 276 17.36 -2.93 9.74
N PRO A 277 16.11 -3.30 9.40
CA PRO A 277 14.94 -3.58 10.25
C PRO A 277 14.58 -5.08 10.41
N GLN A 278 14.26 -5.44 11.65
CA GLN A 278 13.34 -6.48 12.19
C GLN A 278 13.17 -7.85 11.50
N ASN A 279 13.66 -8.90 12.18
CA ASN A 279 12.83 -9.89 12.88
C ASN A 279 13.75 -10.93 13.55
N GLY A 280 14.01 -10.79 14.85
CA GLY A 280 14.81 -11.76 15.60
C GLY A 280 15.23 -11.22 16.97
N LEU A 281 14.78 -11.91 18.01
CA LEU A 281 14.96 -11.63 19.44
C LEU A 281 16.36 -11.16 19.85
N LYS A 282 16.39 -10.15 20.73
CA LYS A 282 17.54 -9.84 21.60
C LYS A 282 17.60 -10.88 22.72
N ILE A 283 18.69 -11.64 22.80
CA ILE A 283 19.06 -12.34 24.03
C ILE A 283 19.93 -11.38 24.85
N ILE A 284 19.36 -10.89 25.96
CA ILE A 284 20.12 -10.27 27.04
C ILE A 284 20.68 -11.44 27.88
N LYS A 285 21.96 -11.36 28.25
CA LYS A 285 22.57 -12.28 29.22
C LYS A 285 21.94 -12.14 30.60
#